data_AF-A0A937LZN3-F1
#
_entry.id   AF-A0A937LZN3-F1
#
_cell.length_a   1.000
_cell.length_b   1.000
_cell.length_c   1.000
_cell.angle_alpha   90.00
_cell.angle_beta   90.00
_cell.angle_gamma   90.00
#
_symmetry.space_group_name_H-M   'P 1'
#
loop_
_entity.id
_entity.type
_entity.pdbx_description
1 polymer ?
#
loop_
_entity_poly.entity_id
_entity_poly.type
_entity_poly.pdbx_seq_one_letter_code
_entity_poly.pdbx_strand_id
1 'polypeptide(L)' 'MFSYPQNLAISLTEEQGMLLDVARGFVRDQAPIEAVRAQLETETGYESRIWQSMVEMGWTGISLPDEVGGAGMGIG' A
#
# COMPACT_ATOMS: atom_id res chain seq x y z
N MET A 1 21.51 24.36 15.54
CA MET A 1 21.51 24.07 14.10
C MET A 1 21.16 22.60 13.93
N PHE A 2 19.85 22.29 13.93
CA PHE A 2 19.40 20.91 13.72
C PHE A 2 19.46 20.63 12.22
N SER A 3 20.32 19.70 11.83
CA SER A 3 20.33 19.17 10.47
C SER A 3 19.05 18.36 10.30
N TYR A 4 18.06 18.91 9.59
CA TYR A 4 17.00 18.07 9.03
C TYR A 4 17.69 17.08 8.07
N PRO A 5 17.49 15.76 8.21
CA PRO A 5 18.02 14.82 7.23
C PRO A 5 17.50 15.27 5.85
N GLN A 6 18.42 15.71 5.01
CA GLN A 6 18.14 15.96 3.61
C GLN A 6 17.85 14.58 2.99
N ASN A 7 16.69 14.46 2.32
CA ASN A 7 16.14 13.27 1.67
C ASN A 7 15.52 12.17 2.56
N LEU A 8 14.20 12.30 2.76
CA LEU A 8 13.25 11.17 2.83
C LEU A 8 12.53 11.00 1.47
N ALA A 9 13.18 11.37 0.37
CA ALA A 9 12.61 11.23 -0.96
C ALA A 9 12.72 9.76 -1.38
N ILE A 10 11.62 9.01 -1.24
CA ILE A 10 11.49 7.67 -1.82
C ILE A 10 11.54 7.83 -3.34
N SER A 11 12.61 7.33 -3.96
CA SER A 11 12.76 7.32 -5.42
C SER A 11 12.23 5.99 -5.94
N LEU A 12 11.15 6.04 -6.72
CA LEU A 12 10.51 4.85 -7.27
C LEU A 12 11.02 4.60 -8.69
N THR A 13 11.12 3.32 -9.06
CA THR A 13 11.21 2.94 -10.47
C THR A 13 9.91 3.26 -11.20
N GLU A 14 9.93 3.26 -12.54
CA GLU A 14 8.71 3.45 -13.34
C GLU A 14 7.62 2.42 -12.98
N GLU A 15 8.02 1.16 -12.81
CA GLU A 15 7.13 0.06 -12.42
C GLU A 15 6.51 0.26 -11.04
N GLN A 16 7.32 0.67 -10.05
CA GLN A 16 6.82 1.00 -8.71
C GLN A 16 5.90 2.23 -8.74
N GLY A 17 6.16 3.20 -9.62
CA GLY A 17 5.29 4.35 -9.85
C GLY A 17 3.92 3.95 -10.41
N MET A 18 3.91 3.08 -11.43
CA MET A 18 2.65 2.54 -11.99
C MET A 18 1.85 1.78 -10.93
N LEU A 19 2.52 0.94 -10.13
CA LEU A 19 1.88 0.21 -9.03
C LEU A 19 1.28 1.16 -7.99
N LEU A 20 1.99 2.24 -7.64
CA LEU A 20 1.49 3.25 -6.73
C LEU A 20 0.24 3.96 -7.26
N ASP A 21 0.19 4.24 -8.56
CA ASP A 21 -0.98 4.88 -9.17
C ASP A 21 -2.20 3.95 -9.21
N VAL A 22 -2.00 2.65 -9.47
CA VAL A 22 -3.06 1.63 -9.31
C VAL A 22 -3.55 1.59 -7.87
N ALA A 23 -2.64 1.55 -6.90
CA ALA A 23 -3.00 1.51 -5.48
C ALA A 23 -3.79 2.75 -5.04
N ARG A 24 -3.37 3.94 -5.50
CA ARG A 24 -4.10 5.20 -5.25
C ARG A 24 -5.50 5.18 -5.84
N GLY A 25 -5.66 4.69 -7.07
CA GLY A 25 -6.95 4.55 -7.71
C GLY A 25 -7.88 3.64 -6.93
N PHE A 26 -7.41 2.45 -6.57
CA PHE A 26 -8.16 1.49 -5.78
C PHE A 26 -8.61 2.07 -4.43
N VAL A 27 -7.71 2.68 -3.66
CA VAL A 27 -8.06 3.23 -2.33
C VAL A 27 -9.08 4.35 -2.44
N ARG A 28 -8.94 5.23 -3.44
CA ARG A 28 -9.91 6.31 -3.69
C ARG A 28 -11.31 5.77 -3.96
N ASP A 29 -11.41 4.67 -4.71
CA ASP A 29 -12.69 4.13 -5.15
C ASP A 29 -13.33 3.21 -4.10
N GLN A 30 -12.52 2.44 -3.36
CA GLN A 30 -12.99 1.40 -2.44
C GLN A 30 -13.02 1.83 -0.97
N ALA A 31 -12.21 2.83 -0.58
CA ALA A 31 -12.02 3.21 0.82
C ALA A 31 -12.21 4.72 1.03
N PRO A 32 -13.43 5.27 0.83
CA PRO A 32 -13.72 6.66 1.16
C PRO A 32 -13.47 6.92 2.66
N ILE A 33 -13.03 8.13 2.99
CA ILE A 33 -12.52 8.46 4.33
C ILE A 33 -13.55 8.24 5.44
N GLU A 34 -14.85 8.42 5.14
CA GLU A 34 -15.95 8.15 6.06
C GLU A 34 -16.05 6.65 6.40
N ALA A 35 -15.92 5.78 5.39
CA ALA A 35 -15.94 4.34 5.59
C ALA A 35 -14.72 3.87 6.39
N VAL A 36 -13.54 4.41 6.09
CA VAL A 36 -12.30 4.13 6.85
C VAL A 36 -12.46 4.54 8.31
N ARG A 37 -12.99 5.74 8.59
CA ARG A 37 -13.24 6.20 9.96
C ARG A 37 -14.23 5.31 10.70
N ALA A 38 -15.29 4.83 10.04
CA ALA A 38 -16.25 3.93 10.66
C ALA A 38 -15.61 2.59 11.07
N GLN A 39 -14.58 2.11 10.35
CA GLN A 39 -13.89 0.88 10.73
C GLN A 39 -13.11 1.00 12.04
N LEU A 40 -12.68 2.21 12.44
CA LEU A 40 -11.95 2.42 13.70
C LEU A 40 -12.78 2.07 14.95
N GLU A 41 -14.10 2.10 14.83
CA GLU A 41 -15.04 1.74 15.90
C GLU A 41 -15.38 0.24 15.93
N THR A 42 -14.88 -0.53 14.95
CA THR A 42 -15.07 -1.98 14.88
C THR A 42 -13.94 -2.72 15.60
N GLU A 43 -14.21 -3.94 16.06
CA GLU A 43 -13.18 -4.79 16.69
C GLU A 43 -12.04 -5.15 15.73
N THR A 44 -12.33 -5.33 14.44
CA THR A 44 -11.34 -5.72 13.43
C THR A 44 -10.52 -4.54 12.92
N GLY A 45 -11.07 -3.33 12.89
CA GLY A 45 -10.38 -2.12 12.41
C GLY A 45 -10.27 -2.01 10.89
N TYR A 46 -10.82 -2.96 10.13
CA TYR A 46 -10.81 -2.99 8.66
C TYR A 46 -12.01 -3.78 8.10
N GLU A 47 -12.32 -3.53 6.83
CA GLU A 47 -13.35 -4.26 6.08
C GLU A 47 -12.72 -5.44 5.33
N SER A 48 -13.21 -6.66 5.60
CA SER A 48 -12.56 -7.89 5.12
C SER A 48 -12.59 -8.08 3.60
N ARG A 49 -13.59 -7.55 2.89
CA ARG A 49 -13.67 -7.63 1.42
C ARG A 49 -12.66 -6.69 0.76
N ILE A 50 -12.45 -5.51 1.33
CA ILE A 50 -11.39 -4.59 0.88
C ILE A 50 -10.02 -5.24 1.10
N TRP A 51 -9.80 -5.83 2.28
CA TRP A 51 -8.56 -6.57 2.56
C TRP A 51 -8.33 -7.72 1.57
N GLN A 52 -9.37 -8.52 1.31
CA GLN A 52 -9.28 -9.62 0.36
C GLN A 52 -8.94 -9.14 -1.05
N SER A 53 -9.51 -8.02 -1.49
CA SER A 53 -9.14 -7.40 -2.77
C SER A 53 -7.65 -7.03 -2.83
N MET A 54 -7.08 -6.51 -1.73
CA MET A 54 -5.64 -6.20 -1.65
C MET A 54 -4.77 -7.45 -1.74
N VAL A 55 -5.22 -8.57 -1.14
CA VAL A 55 -4.54 -9.87 -1.24
C VAL A 55 -4.56 -10.38 -2.68
N GLU A 56 -5.71 -10.29 -3.36
CA GLU A 56 -5.87 -10.73 -4.76
C GLU A 56 -5.03 -9.91 -5.75
N MET A 57 -4.81 -8.62 -5.45
CA MET A 57 -3.89 -7.77 -6.20
C MET A 57 -2.41 -8.04 -5.88
N GLY A 58 -2.10 -8.95 -4.95
CA GLY A 58 -0.73 -9.35 -4.60
C GLY A 58 0.00 -8.38 -3.68
N TRP A 59 -0.70 -7.43 -3.05
CA TRP A 59 -0.03 -6.34 -2.32
C TRP A 59 0.73 -6.80 -1.08
N THR A 60 0.27 -7.89 -0.46
CA THR A 60 0.87 -8.48 0.73
C THR A 60 2.26 -9.09 0.47
N GLY A 61 2.61 -9.34 -0.80
CA GLY A 61 3.88 -9.93 -1.22
C GLY A 61 4.79 -9.01 -2.03
N ILE A 62 4.43 -7.73 -2.22
CA ILE A 62 5.15 -6.81 -3.13
C ILE A 62 6.66 -6.77 -2.86
N SER A 63 7.07 -6.69 -1.59
CA SER A 63 8.49 -6.60 -1.22
C SER A 63 9.16 -7.96 -1.03
N LEU A 64 8.40 -9.05 -1.02
CA LEU A 64 8.94 -10.39 -0.89
C LEU A 64 9.59 -10.82 -2.20
N PRO A 65 10.60 -11.71 -2.16
CA PRO A 65 11.24 -12.17 -3.37
C PRO A 65 10.37 -13.21 -4.11
N ASP A 66 10.63 -13.38 -5.39
CA ASP A 66 9.80 -14.20 -6.29
C ASP A 66 9.78 -15.68 -5.87
N GLU A 67 10.81 -16.19 -5.20
CA GLU A 67 10.87 -17.60 -4.75
C GLU A 67 9.78 -17.96 -3.74
N VAL A 68 9.21 -16.95 -3.07
CA VAL A 68 8.06 -17.12 -2.16
C VAL A 68 6.76 -16.55 -2.76
N GLY A 69 6.74 -16.29 -4.06
CA GLY A 69 5.60 -15.71 -4.77
C GLY A 69 5.42 -14.20 -4.56
N GLY A 70 6.48 -13.50 -4.19
CA GLY A 70 6.51 -12.03 -4.13
C GLY A 70 6.84 -11.39 -5.49
N ALA A 71 7.07 -10.07 -5.47
CA ALA A 71 7.39 -9.29 -6.68
C ALA A 71 8.78 -8.62 -6.63
N GLY A 72 9.52 -8.75 -5.53
CA GLY A 72 10.84 -8.15 -5.35
C GLY A 72 10.88 -6.62 -5.33
N MET A 73 9.73 -5.94 -5.25
CA MET A 73 9.59 -4.48 -5.37
C MET A 73 9.68 -3.78 -4.02
N GLY A 74 10.77 -4.01 -3.29
CA GLY A 74 11.07 -3.30 -2.04
C GLY A 74 11.42 -1.82 -2.24
N ILE A 75 11.36 -1.03 -1.16
CA ILE A 75 11.86 0.34 -1.12
C ILE A 75 13.34 0.28 -0.72
N GLY A 76 14.22 0.90 -1.52
CA GLY A 76 15.67 0.99 -1.30
C GLY A 76 16.14 2.43 -1.17
#